data_AF-A0A3S4M1Z7-F1
#
_entry.id   AF-A0A3S4M1Z7-F1
#
_cell.length_a   1.000
_cell.length_b   1.000
_cell.length_c   1.000
_cell.angle_alpha   90.00
_cell.angle_beta   90.00
_cell.angle_gamma   90.00
#
_symmetry.space_group_name_H-M   'P 1'
#
loop_
_entity.id
_entity.type
_entity.pdbx_description
1 polymer ?
#
loop_
_entity_poly.entity_id
_entity_poly.type
_entity_poly.pdbx_seq_one_letter_code
_entity_poly.pdbx_strand_id
1 'polypeptide(L)' 'MDLQVILNIVLIFGMIYFVVRRYIIASKFADYMIKNGGEEIEFIKENKLSFSECVKLINKKYNIGLVNSFSVVNCIREM' A
#
# COMPACT_ATOMS: atom_id res chain seq x y z
N MET A 1 -23.03 -4.67 31.68
CA MET A 1 -21.80 -5.03 30.96
C MET A 1 -20.75 -4.01 31.37
N ASP A 2 -19.61 -4.45 31.87
CA ASP A 2 -18.57 -3.57 32.42
C ASP A 2 -18.10 -2.54 31.39
N LEU A 3 -17.84 -1.30 31.82
CA LEU A 3 -17.39 -0.21 30.92
C LEU A 3 -16.13 -0.61 30.17
N GLN A 4 -15.25 -1.38 30.82
CA GLN A 4 -14.02 -1.91 30.26
C GLN A 4 -14.29 -2.92 29.12
N VAL A 5 -15.33 -3.75 29.24
CA VAL A 5 -15.73 -4.71 28.20
C VAL A 5 -16.26 -3.97 26.97
N ILE A 6 -17.06 -2.92 27.17
CA ILE A 6 -17.58 -2.08 26.08
C ILE A 6 -16.42 -1.41 25.31
N LEU A 7 -15.46 -0.82 26.03
CA LEU A 7 -14.28 -0.18 25.44
C LEU A 7 -13.44 -1.14 24.61
N ASN A 8 -13.20 -2.36 25.12
CA ASN A 8 -12.43 -3.38 24.39
C ASN A 8 -13.12 -3.80 23.09
N ILE A 9 -14.43 -3.96 23.10
CA ILE A 9 -15.20 -4.31 21.88
C ILE A 9 -15.07 -3.20 20.83
N VAL A 10 -15.24 -1.93 21.24
CA VAL A 10 -15.09 -0.77 20.34
C VAL A 10 -13.69 -0.69 19.74
N LEU A 11 -12.65 -0.94 20.55
CA LEU A 11 -11.25 -0.97 20.09
C LEU A 11 -11.01 -2.05 19.02
N ILE A 12 -11.54 -3.25 19.22
CA ILE A 12 -11.41 -4.35 18.25
C ILE A 12 -12.08 -3.98 16.93
N PHE A 13 -13.31 -3.46 16.96
CA PHE A 13 -14.01 -3.02 15.75
C PHE A 13 -13.27 -1.86 15.05
N GLY A 14 -12.71 -0.93 15.82
CA GLY A 14 -11.86 0.13 15.29
C GLY A 14 -10.66 -0.42 14.55
N MET A 15 -9.93 -1.37 15.14
CA MET A 15 -8.78 -2.01 14.48
C MET A 15 -9.17 -2.73 13.19
N ILE A 16 -10.25 -3.50 13.19
CA ILE A 16 -10.74 -4.18 11.98
C ILE A 16 -11.08 -3.15 10.89
N TYR A 17 -11.79 -2.08 11.25
CA TYR A 17 -12.11 -1.00 10.31
C TYR A 17 -10.86 -0.36 9.70
N PHE A 18 -9.84 -0.07 10.51
CA PHE A 18 -8.58 0.49 10.02
C PHE A 18 -7.85 -0.46 9.06
N VAL A 19 -7.81 -1.77 9.37
CA VAL A 19 -7.19 -2.77 8.49
C VAL A 19 -7.91 -2.86 7.15
N VAL A 20 -9.25 -2.93 7.15
CA VAL A 20 -10.05 -2.99 5.92
C VAL A 20 -9.86 -1.72 5.07
N ARG A 21 -9.89 -0.54 5.69
CA ARG A 21 -9.67 0.73 4.98
C ARG A 21 -8.29 0.79 4.35
N ARG A 22 -7.26 0.32 5.06
CA ARG A 22 -5.89 0.24 4.55
C ARG A 22 -5.81 -0.67 3.31
N TYR A 23 -6.50 -1.81 3.34
CA TYR A 23 -6.54 -2.73 2.21
C TYR A 23 -7.26 -2.13 1.00
N ILE A 24 -8.41 -1.47 1.20
CA ILE A 24 -9.16 -0.81 0.11
C ILE A 24 -8.33 0.30 -0.54
N ILE A 25 -7.62 1.11 0.25
CA ILE A 25 -6.75 2.16 -0.27
C ILE A 25 -5.60 1.55 -1.08
N ALA A 26 -4.94 0.51 -0.56
CA ALA A 26 -3.87 -0.18 -1.27
C ALA A 26 -4.35 -0.80 -2.59
N SER A 27 -5.52 -1.44 -2.59
CA SER A 27 -6.13 -2.02 -3.79
C SER A 27 -6.48 -0.97 -4.84
N LYS A 28 -7.15 0.13 -4.44
CA LYS A 28 -7.46 1.23 -5.36
C LYS A 28 -6.20 1.90 -5.89
N PHE A 29 -5.16 1.96 -5.07
CA PHE A 29 -3.88 2.54 -5.46
C PHE A 29 -3.14 1.65 -6.46
N ALA A 30 -3.16 0.32 -6.25
CA ALA A 30 -2.64 -0.65 -7.21
C ALA A 30 -3.41 -0.58 -8.54
N ASP A 31 -4.74 -0.54 -8.51
CA ASP A 31 -5.57 -0.36 -9.71
C ASP A 31 -5.28 0.97 -10.42
N TYR A 32 -5.08 2.06 -9.65
CA TYR A 32 -4.73 3.36 -10.20
C TYR A 32 -3.35 3.33 -10.86
N MET A 33 -2.38 2.64 -10.26
CA MET A 33 -1.07 2.44 -10.84
C MET A 33 -1.14 1.57 -12.10
N ILE A 34 -1.86 0.46 -12.11
CA ILE A 34 -2.00 -0.36 -13.32
C ILE A 34 -2.68 0.43 -14.44
N LYS A 35 -3.68 1.25 -14.11
CA LYS A 35 -4.47 2.00 -15.10
C LYS A 35 -3.78 3.28 -15.61
N ASN A 36 -2.95 3.92 -14.80
CA ASN A 36 -2.28 5.20 -15.14
C ASN A 36 -0.75 5.09 -15.23
N GLY A 37 -0.19 3.94 -14.89
CA GLY A 37 1.23 3.66 -14.95
C GLY A 37 1.63 3.37 -16.38
N GLY A 38 1.94 4.43 -17.11
CA GLY A 38 2.74 4.36 -18.32
C GLY A 38 4.19 3.94 -18.02
N GLU A 39 5.12 4.39 -18.88
CA GLU A 39 6.55 4.01 -18.94
C GLU A 39 7.28 3.78 -17.60
N GLU A 40 6.89 4.42 -16.50
CA GLU A 40 7.52 4.25 -15.17
C GLU A 40 7.26 2.89 -14.51
N ILE A 41 6.08 2.27 -14.68
CA ILE A 41 5.84 0.89 -14.18
C ILE A 41 6.61 -0.11 -15.01
N GLU A 42 6.66 0.14 -16.33
CA GLU A 42 7.49 -0.61 -17.26
C GLU A 42 8.97 -0.49 -16.87
N PHE A 43 9.42 0.68 -16.42
CA PHE A 43 10.79 0.90 -15.93
C PHE A 43 11.12 0.14 -14.64
N ILE A 44 10.15 0.02 -13.72
CA ILE A 44 10.29 -0.81 -12.51
C ILE A 44 10.34 -2.30 -12.88
N LYS A 45 9.50 -2.71 -13.84
CA LYS A 45 9.45 -4.08 -14.37
C LYS A 45 10.71 -4.46 -15.14
N GLU A 46 11.26 -3.55 -15.93
CA GLU A 46 12.54 -3.68 -16.65
C GLU A 46 13.76 -3.67 -15.71
N ASN A 47 13.56 -3.55 -14.39
CA ASN A 47 14.58 -3.78 -13.38
C ASN A 47 15.77 -2.79 -13.50
N LYS A 48 15.57 -1.64 -14.15
CA LYS A 48 16.62 -0.65 -14.43
C LYS A 48 17.15 0.09 -13.20
N LEU A 49 16.40 0.09 -12.10
CA LEU A 49 16.75 0.73 -10.82
C LEU A 49 16.73 -0.29 -9.68
N SER A 50 17.49 -0.01 -8.61
CA SER A 50 17.49 -0.87 -7.42
C SER A 50 16.11 -0.87 -6.74
N PHE A 51 15.75 -1.99 -6.11
CA PHE A 51 14.46 -2.13 -5.42
C PHE A 51 14.18 -0.97 -4.45
N SER A 52 15.19 -0.58 -3.66
CA SER A 52 15.10 0.54 -2.71
C SER A 52 14.80 1.88 -3.39
N GLU A 53 15.39 2.13 -4.55
CA GLU A 53 15.14 3.36 -5.32
C GLU A 53 13.73 3.39 -5.89
N CYS A 54 13.24 2.27 -6.43
CA CYS A 54 11.85 2.15 -6.87
C CYS A 54 10.87 2.43 -5.71
N VAL A 55 11.15 1.89 -4.52
CA VAL A 55 10.33 2.13 -3.32
C VAL A 55 10.34 3.61 -2.94
N LYS A 56 11.50 4.26 -2.95
CA LYS A 56 11.62 5.70 -2.66
C LYS A 56 10.93 6.56 -3.71
N LEU A 57 11.03 6.22 -4.99
CA LEU A 57 10.36 6.93 -6.10
C LEU A 57 8.84 6.86 -5.97
N ILE A 58 8.30 5.66 -5.76
CA ILE A 58 6.86 5.44 -5.55
C ILE A 58 6.39 6.20 -4.31
N ASN A 59 7.14 6.10 -3.20
CA ASN A 59 6.79 6.81 -1.96
C ASN A 59 6.84 8.33 -2.14
N LYS A 60 7.83 8.85 -2.86
CA LYS A 60 7.99 10.29 -3.11
C LYS A 60 6.88 10.84 -4.00
N LYS A 61 6.46 10.10 -5.02
CA LYS A 61 5.49 10.56 -6.02
C LYS A 61 4.05 10.45 -5.52
N TYR A 62 3.73 9.38 -4.80
CA TYR A 62 2.36 9.07 -4.40
C TYR A 62 2.10 9.19 -2.89
N ASN A 63 3.15 9.40 -2.09
CA ASN A 63 3.08 9.61 -0.65
C ASN A 63 2.29 8.53 0.11
N ILE A 64 2.39 7.28 -0.35
CA ILE A 64 1.64 6.12 0.16
C ILE A 64 2.28 5.47 1.39
N GLY A 65 3.46 5.92 1.80
CA GLY A 65 4.23 5.36 2.89
C GLY A 65 5.11 4.19 2.45
N LEU A 66 6.30 4.13 3.05
CA LEU A 66 7.40 3.22 2.68
C LEU A 66 7.00 1.75 2.58
N VAL A 67 6.19 1.25 3.53
CA VAL A 67 5.72 -0.15 3.56
C VAL A 67 4.78 -0.46 2.40
N ASN A 68 3.88 0.47 2.07
CA ASN A 68 2.95 0.26 0.95
C ASN A 68 3.70 0.38 -0.38
N SER A 69 4.64 1.32 -0.50
CA SER A 69 5.54 1.42 -1.66
C SER A 69 6.38 0.16 -1.85
N PHE A 70 6.86 -0.45 -0.76
CA PHE A 70 7.55 -1.73 -0.80
C PHE A 70 6.67 -2.83 -1.40
N SER A 71 5.44 -2.97 -0.89
CA SER A 71 4.50 -3.98 -1.35
C SER A 71 4.15 -3.83 -2.84
N VAL A 72 3.99 -2.60 -3.30
CA VAL A 72 3.71 -2.27 -4.71
C VAL A 72 4.89 -2.62 -5.62
N VAL A 73 6.11 -2.21 -5.25
CA VAL A 73 7.31 -2.52 -6.05
C VAL A 73 7.57 -4.02 -6.09
N ASN A 74 7.34 -4.74 -4.99
CA ASN A 74 7.46 -6.19 -4.97
C ASN A 74 6.47 -6.85 -5.93
N CYS A 75 5.21 -6.44 -5.88
CA CYS A 75 4.15 -6.97 -6.76
C CYS A 75 4.44 -6.73 -8.25
N ILE A 76 5.07 -5.58 -8.59
CA ILE A 76 5.43 -5.25 -9.97
C ILE A 76 6.64 -6.06 -10.47
N ARG A 77 7.61 -6.38 -9.61
CA ARG A 77 8.83 -7.13 -9.98
C ARG A 77 8.66 -8.65 -9.94
N GLU A 78 7.74 -9.17 -9.14
CA GLU A 78 7.42 -10.61 -9.10
C GLU A 78 6.44 -11.04 -10.21
N MET A 79 5.85 -10.09 -10.97
CA MET A 79 5.02 -10.33 -12.16
C MET A 79 5.84 -10.36 -13.46
#